data_AF-A0A353RG95-F1
#
_entry.id   AF-A0A353RG95-F1
#
_cell.length_a   1.000
_cell.length_b   1.000
_cell.length_c   1.000
_cell.angle_alpha   90.00
_cell.angle_beta   90.00
_cell.angle_gamma   90.00
#
_symmetry.space_group_name_H-M   'P 1'
#
loop_
_entity.id
_entity.type
_entity.pdbx_description
1 polymer ?
#
loop_
_entity_poly.entity_id
_entity_poly.type
_entity_poly.pdbx_seq_one_letter_code
_entity_poly.pdbx_strand_id
1 'polypeptide(L)'
;MDPSFREGPSKDAPDRRDGSQASSAGVSSGRAPASGGDANSASGSGAAPKAQGTPASGGTNGKGRNRTDPASPEKPKSAEPNRAERDARKTGYCTLSIDCRTVLNHMDRLNQSKKSFVPAGGVVLPSQKVLFYQGESVFDVLLRETKKNGIQMEYKATPAYRSCYIEGIHNLYEFDCGSLSGWMY
;
A
#
# COMPACT_ATOMS: atom_id res chain seq x y z
N MET A 1 -23.30 -18.98 -51.80
CA MET A 1 -23.98 -20.18 -51.26
C MET A 1 -23.51 -21.38 -52.05
N ASP A 2 -22.70 -22.24 -51.45
CA ASP A 2 -22.71 -23.68 -51.71
C ASP A 2 -22.25 -24.35 -50.40
N PRO A 3 -23.09 -25.17 -49.72
CA PRO A 3 -22.79 -25.67 -48.39
C PRO A 3 -22.23 -27.11 -48.37
N SER A 4 -21.97 -27.62 -47.16
CA SER A 4 -21.81 -29.05 -46.84
C SER A 4 -20.67 -29.82 -47.51
N PHE A 5 -19.44 -29.61 -47.00
CA PHE A 5 -18.56 -30.75 -46.71
C PHE A 5 -17.73 -30.51 -45.43
N ARG A 6 -18.19 -31.07 -44.31
CA ARG A 6 -17.45 -31.17 -43.04
C ARG A 6 -17.86 -32.45 -42.32
N GLU A 7 -17.21 -33.55 -42.68
CA GLU A 7 -17.12 -34.73 -41.82
C GLU A 7 -15.88 -34.64 -40.92
N GLY A 8 -16.04 -35.18 -39.72
CA GLY A 8 -14.98 -35.72 -38.87
C GLY A 8 -15.62 -36.84 -38.03
N PRO A 9 -14.93 -37.41 -37.02
CA PRO A 9 -13.51 -37.31 -36.71
C PRO A 9 -12.82 -38.70 -36.68
N SER A 10 -11.51 -38.76 -36.94
CA SER A 10 -10.65 -39.87 -36.48
C SER A 10 -9.92 -39.36 -35.23
N LYS A 11 -10.13 -39.90 -34.02
CA LYS A 11 -9.59 -41.20 -33.56
C LYS A 11 -8.14 -41.38 -33.98
N ASP A 12 -7.21 -41.13 -33.06
CA ASP A 12 -6.40 -42.20 -32.48
C ASP A 12 -5.81 -41.79 -31.13
N ALA A 13 -5.77 -42.74 -30.21
CA ALA A 13 -5.12 -42.63 -28.90
C ALA A 13 -4.62 -44.01 -28.48
N PRO A 14 -3.33 -44.11 -28.12
CA PRO A 14 -2.89 -44.93 -26.99
C PRO A 14 -1.92 -44.10 -26.11
N ASP A 15 -1.55 -44.47 -24.88
CA ASP A 15 -1.76 -45.70 -24.10
C ASP A 15 -1.88 -45.31 -22.62
N ARG A 16 -2.63 -46.07 -21.81
CA ARG A 16 -2.63 -45.93 -20.34
C ARG A 16 -1.80 -47.07 -19.76
N ARG A 17 -0.63 -46.77 -19.19
CA ARG A 17 0.07 -47.74 -18.33
C ARG A 17 -0.13 -47.45 -16.85
N ASP A 18 -0.86 -48.37 -16.24
CA ASP A 18 -0.97 -48.62 -14.81
C ASP A 18 0.34 -49.23 -14.25
N GLY A 19 0.58 -49.13 -12.94
CA GLY A 19 1.87 -49.47 -12.32
C GLY A 19 1.94 -49.13 -10.84
N SER A 20 1.18 -49.85 -10.01
CA SER A 20 0.98 -49.65 -8.58
C SER A 20 2.08 -50.22 -7.65
N GLN A 21 2.12 -49.71 -6.40
CA GLN A 21 2.61 -50.38 -5.16
C GLN A 21 4.15 -50.63 -5.01
N ALA A 22 4.76 -50.73 -3.81
CA ALA A 22 4.33 -50.47 -2.42
C ALA A 22 5.54 -50.45 -1.44
N SER A 23 5.32 -49.92 -0.21
CA SER A 23 5.97 -50.34 1.07
C SER A 23 7.51 -50.17 1.26
N SER A 24 8.09 -50.15 2.48
CA SER A 24 7.66 -49.78 3.85
C SER A 24 8.86 -49.88 4.82
N ALA A 25 8.79 -49.22 5.99
CA ALA A 25 9.75 -49.30 7.13
C ALA A 25 11.16 -48.68 6.91
N GLY A 26 11.84 -48.10 7.90
CA GLY A 26 11.43 -47.77 9.27
C GLY A 26 12.61 -47.84 10.27
N VAL A 27 12.71 -46.90 11.23
CA VAL A 27 13.31 -47.13 12.57
C VAL A 27 13.01 -45.94 13.50
N SER A 28 12.71 -46.24 14.76
CA SER A 28 12.45 -45.28 15.84
C SER A 28 13.58 -45.28 16.87
N SER A 29 13.95 -44.10 17.39
CA SER A 29 14.58 -43.80 18.71
C SER A 29 15.46 -42.53 18.59
N GLY A 30 15.47 -41.57 19.51
CA GLY A 30 14.63 -41.35 20.69
C GLY A 30 15.24 -40.31 21.65
N ARG A 31 14.39 -39.76 22.55
CA ARG A 31 14.74 -39.12 23.85
C ARG A 31 15.31 -37.68 23.85
N ALA A 32 14.55 -36.79 24.49
CA ALA A 32 14.92 -35.44 24.99
C ALA A 32 15.44 -35.52 26.46
N PRO A 33 15.61 -34.45 27.30
CA PRO A 33 15.28 -33.02 27.16
C PRO A 33 16.31 -32.02 27.78
N ALA A 34 15.84 -30.80 28.16
CA ALA A 34 16.44 -29.70 28.96
C ALA A 34 17.25 -28.63 28.17
N SER A 35 17.24 -27.32 28.50
CA SER A 35 16.45 -26.52 29.49
C SER A 35 16.61 -24.99 29.25
N GLY A 36 15.73 -24.17 29.85
CA GLY A 36 15.75 -22.68 29.84
C GLY A 36 14.86 -22.07 28.75
N GLY A 37 13.97 -21.10 28.98
CA GLY A 37 13.99 -19.99 29.96
C GLY A 37 14.31 -18.70 29.18
N ASP A 38 13.50 -17.63 29.16
CA ASP A 38 12.41 -17.24 30.05
C ASP A 38 11.23 -16.57 29.32
N ALA A 39 10.10 -16.44 30.04
CA ALA A 39 8.90 -15.76 29.57
C ALA A 39 8.99 -14.23 29.72
N ASN A 40 8.19 -13.50 28.94
CA ASN A 40 7.64 -12.23 29.40
C ASN A 40 6.13 -12.21 29.19
N SER A 41 5.39 -11.98 30.27
CA SER A 41 3.93 -12.06 30.33
C SER A 41 3.26 -10.74 29.94
N ALA A 42 2.03 -10.83 29.46
CA ALA A 42 1.17 -9.70 29.13
C ALA A 42 0.37 -9.17 30.33
N SER A 43 -0.47 -8.15 30.05
CA SER A 43 -1.48 -7.52 30.92
C SER A 43 -0.97 -6.39 31.82
N GLY A 44 -1.68 -5.28 32.04
CA GLY A 44 -2.98 -4.85 31.49
C GLY A 44 -3.72 -3.87 32.43
N SER A 45 -4.57 -2.99 31.89
CA SER A 45 -5.42 -2.01 32.60
C SER A 45 -4.67 -0.90 33.40
N GLY A 46 -5.24 0.27 33.69
CA GLY A 46 -6.51 0.87 33.26
C GLY A 46 -6.96 2.01 34.20
N ALA A 47 -7.68 3.00 33.64
CA ALA A 47 -8.49 4.03 34.31
C ALA A 47 -7.82 5.11 35.22
N ALA A 48 -8.08 6.38 34.85
CA ALA A 48 -8.22 7.51 35.80
C ALA A 48 -9.66 7.48 36.39
N PRO A 49 -10.00 8.18 37.51
CA PRO A 49 -10.12 9.64 37.49
C PRO A 49 -9.91 10.37 38.86
N LYS A 50 -9.97 11.72 38.86
CA LYS A 50 -11.02 12.55 39.53
C LYS A 50 -10.51 13.97 39.86
N ALA A 51 -11.42 14.95 39.78
CA ALA A 51 -11.17 16.37 40.04
C ALA A 51 -11.84 16.88 41.33
N GLN A 52 -11.54 18.16 41.67
CA GLN A 52 -12.28 19.15 42.48
C GLN A 52 -11.54 19.71 43.72
N GLY A 53 -11.61 21.03 43.92
CA GLY A 53 -11.14 21.70 45.15
C GLY A 53 -10.80 23.20 45.05
N THR A 54 -11.78 24.08 44.79
CA THR A 54 -11.73 25.52 45.19
C THR A 54 -12.17 25.65 46.66
N PRO A 55 -11.85 26.72 47.44
CA PRO A 55 -12.04 28.16 47.14
C PRO A 55 -10.78 29.02 47.52
N ALA A 56 -10.75 30.34 47.79
CA ALA A 56 -11.78 31.38 47.92
C ALA A 56 -11.27 32.83 47.67
N SER A 57 -12.18 33.71 47.23
CA SER A 57 -12.43 35.11 47.69
C SER A 57 -11.35 36.22 47.66
N GLY A 58 -11.69 37.39 47.08
CA GLY A 58 -10.84 38.60 47.14
C GLY A 58 -11.30 39.85 46.36
N GLY A 59 -12.30 40.57 46.88
CA GLY A 59 -12.33 42.06 46.92
C GLY A 59 -12.29 42.97 45.66
N THR A 60 -13.44 43.65 45.42
CA THR A 60 -13.59 45.12 45.19
C THR A 60 -13.09 45.86 43.92
N ASN A 61 -14.08 46.36 43.14
CA ASN A 61 -14.33 47.77 42.74
C ASN A 61 -13.28 48.60 41.93
N GLY A 62 -13.67 49.21 40.78
CA GLY A 62 -12.80 50.21 40.11
C GLY A 62 -13.10 50.65 38.65
N LYS A 63 -14.21 51.38 38.43
CA LYS A 63 -14.65 52.06 37.18
C LYS A 63 -13.55 52.76 36.34
N GLY A 64 -13.42 52.46 35.02
CA GLY A 64 -12.48 53.21 34.14
C GLY A 64 -12.47 52.99 32.61
N ARG A 65 -13.31 53.75 31.87
CA ARG A 65 -13.11 54.34 30.50
C ARG A 65 -12.90 53.45 29.24
N ASN A 66 -13.69 53.75 28.20
CA ASN A 66 -13.53 53.30 26.80
C ASN A 66 -12.22 53.78 26.13
N ARG A 67 -11.62 52.94 25.27
CA ARG A 67 -11.14 53.26 23.89
C ARG A 67 -10.52 52.06 23.14
N THR A 68 -11.23 51.59 22.10
CA THR A 68 -10.74 51.15 20.76
C THR A 68 -9.33 50.51 20.59
N ASP A 69 -9.31 49.18 20.40
CA ASP A 69 -8.90 48.41 19.17
C ASP A 69 -7.64 48.80 18.33
N PRO A 70 -7.07 47.89 17.50
CA PRO A 70 -6.32 46.67 17.84
C PRO A 70 -4.90 46.66 17.20
N ALA A 71 -4.03 45.71 17.57
CA ALA A 71 -3.01 45.13 16.66
C ALA A 71 -2.25 43.97 17.32
N SER A 72 -2.45 42.73 16.84
CA SER A 72 -1.41 41.70 17.00
C SER A 72 -0.34 41.92 15.93
N PRO A 73 0.96 41.89 16.26
CA PRO A 73 2.00 41.78 15.24
C PRO A 73 1.93 40.38 14.62
N GLU A 74 1.32 40.27 13.44
CA GLU A 74 1.37 39.03 12.66
C GLU A 74 2.83 38.69 12.36
N LYS A 75 3.29 37.57 12.91
CA LYS A 75 4.65 37.08 12.70
C LYS A 75 4.81 36.72 11.22
N PRO A 76 5.83 37.24 10.50
CA PRO A 76 5.97 36.97 9.07
C PRO A 76 6.07 35.46 8.82
N LYS A 77 5.23 34.98 7.90
CA LYS A 77 5.07 33.57 7.58
C LYS A 77 6.36 33.06 6.95
N SER A 78 7.06 32.16 7.65
CA SER A 78 8.32 31.57 7.17
C SER A 78 8.10 30.89 5.82
N ALA A 79 8.69 31.46 4.76
CA ALA A 79 8.66 30.85 3.44
C ALA A 79 9.66 29.69 3.40
N GLU A 80 9.16 28.45 3.34
CA GLU A 80 10.02 27.29 3.06
C GLU A 80 10.56 27.39 1.62
N PRO A 81 11.88 27.41 1.42
CA PRO A 81 12.44 27.46 0.08
C PRO A 81 12.28 26.09 -0.59
N ASN A 82 11.93 26.12 -1.89
CA ASN A 82 11.92 24.96 -2.78
C ASN A 82 10.72 23.99 -2.68
N ARG A 83 9.50 24.54 -2.64
CA ARG A 83 8.38 23.91 -3.34
C ARG A 83 8.31 24.52 -4.74
N ALA A 84 8.43 23.70 -5.79
CA ALA A 84 8.16 24.16 -7.14
C ALA A 84 6.73 24.70 -7.20
N GLU A 85 6.57 25.96 -7.63
CA GLU A 85 5.28 26.63 -7.64
C GLU A 85 4.39 25.99 -8.70
N ARG A 86 3.38 25.23 -8.26
CA ARG A 86 2.52 24.44 -9.15
C ARG A 86 1.59 25.36 -9.92
N ASP A 87 2.00 25.67 -11.14
CA ASP A 87 1.29 26.59 -12.03
C ASP A 87 0.08 25.87 -12.63
N ALA A 88 -1.00 25.75 -11.85
CA ALA A 88 -2.22 25.01 -12.18
C ALA A 88 -2.93 25.48 -13.47
N ARG A 89 -2.51 26.61 -14.03
CA ARG A 89 -2.97 27.18 -15.32
C ARG A 89 -2.35 26.49 -16.54
N LYS A 90 -1.28 25.70 -16.37
CA LYS A 90 -0.61 24.99 -17.47
C LYS A 90 -0.77 23.49 -17.26
N THR A 91 -1.49 22.87 -18.19
CA THR A 91 -1.82 21.44 -18.15
C THR A 91 -1.21 20.71 -19.33
N GLY A 92 -0.89 19.43 -19.10
CA GLY A 92 -0.55 18.46 -20.13
C GLY A 92 -1.35 17.18 -19.94
N TYR A 93 -1.10 16.21 -20.80
CA TYR A 93 -1.64 14.86 -20.65
C TYR A 93 -0.54 13.82 -20.85
N CYS A 94 -0.53 12.80 -20.01
CA CYS A 94 0.24 11.58 -20.22
C CYS A 94 -0.69 10.36 -20.21
N THR A 95 -0.15 9.20 -20.50
CA THR A 95 -0.86 7.92 -20.38
C THR A 95 -0.34 7.21 -19.15
N LEU A 96 -1.24 6.77 -18.27
CA LEU A 96 -0.91 6.02 -17.05
C LEU A 96 -1.57 4.64 -17.10
N SER A 97 -0.79 3.62 -16.75
CA SER A 97 -1.24 2.25 -16.49
C SER A 97 -0.47 1.70 -15.30
N ILE A 98 -1.07 0.78 -14.56
CA ILE A 98 -0.41 0.06 -13.46
C ILE A 98 -0.68 -1.42 -13.68
N ASP A 99 0.38 -2.23 -13.79
CA ASP A 99 0.26 -3.67 -13.99
C ASP A 99 1.30 -4.44 -13.16
N CYS A 100 0.89 -5.62 -12.72
CA CYS A 100 1.66 -6.61 -11.98
C CYS A 100 1.75 -7.93 -12.77
N ARG A 101 1.81 -7.86 -14.12
CA ARG A 101 1.78 -9.04 -15.00
C ARG A 101 2.87 -10.07 -14.68
N THR A 102 4.03 -9.63 -14.20
CA THR A 102 5.13 -10.50 -13.76
C THR A 102 4.72 -11.44 -12.62
N VAL A 103 3.78 -11.04 -11.76
CA VAL A 103 3.26 -11.85 -10.65
C VAL A 103 2.54 -13.10 -11.17
N LEU A 104 1.90 -13.04 -12.34
CA LEU A 104 1.21 -14.20 -12.94
C LEU A 104 2.17 -15.37 -13.22
N ASN A 105 3.44 -15.07 -13.50
CA ASN A 105 4.50 -16.07 -13.72
C ASN A 105 5.16 -16.55 -12.42
N HIS A 106 4.76 -15.99 -11.27
CA HIS A 106 5.33 -16.23 -9.94
C HIS A 106 4.25 -16.47 -8.86
N MET A 107 3.07 -16.93 -9.26
CA MET A 107 1.92 -17.23 -8.38
C MET A 107 2.19 -18.38 -7.39
N ASP A 108 3.25 -19.15 -7.61
CA ASP A 108 3.79 -20.16 -6.70
C ASP A 108 4.51 -19.52 -5.49
N ARG A 109 5.15 -18.37 -5.69
CA ARG A 109 5.92 -17.62 -4.67
C ARG A 109 5.03 -16.67 -3.87
N LEU A 110 3.90 -16.24 -4.45
CA LEU A 110 2.97 -15.32 -3.81
C LEU A 110 2.19 -16.00 -2.67
N ASN A 111 2.19 -15.35 -1.50
CA ASN A 111 1.40 -15.76 -0.33
C ASN A 111 -0.08 -16.00 -0.69
N GLN A 112 -0.66 -17.10 -0.21
CA GLN A 112 -2.02 -17.51 -0.56
C GLN A 112 -3.08 -16.44 -0.25
N SER A 113 -2.91 -15.70 0.85
CA SER A 113 -3.77 -14.57 1.25
C SER A 113 -3.69 -13.36 0.31
N LYS A 114 -2.64 -13.26 -0.52
CA LYS A 114 -2.44 -12.15 -1.46
C LYS A 114 -2.92 -12.45 -2.88
N LYS A 115 -3.15 -13.72 -3.24
CA LYS A 115 -3.57 -14.13 -4.59
C LYS A 115 -4.90 -13.51 -5.03
N SER A 116 -5.81 -13.19 -4.10
CA SER A 116 -7.07 -12.51 -4.38
C SER A 116 -6.91 -11.04 -4.82
N PHE A 117 -5.74 -10.43 -4.60
CA PHE A 117 -5.42 -9.07 -5.06
C PHE A 117 -4.72 -9.06 -6.42
N VAL A 118 -4.52 -10.21 -7.08
CA VAL A 118 -3.93 -10.26 -8.43
C VAL A 118 -5.07 -10.26 -9.46
N PRO A 119 -5.21 -9.21 -10.30
CA PRO A 119 -6.22 -9.21 -11.36
C PRO A 119 -5.91 -10.30 -12.40
N ALA A 120 -6.93 -10.88 -13.02
CA ALA A 120 -6.75 -12.02 -13.94
C ALA A 120 -5.84 -11.74 -15.16
N GLY A 121 -5.74 -10.47 -15.60
CA GLY A 121 -4.80 -10.04 -16.64
C GLY A 121 -3.55 -9.33 -16.11
N GLY A 122 -3.33 -9.33 -14.79
CA GLY A 122 -2.27 -8.60 -14.12
C GLY A 122 -2.37 -7.09 -14.24
N VAL A 123 -3.50 -6.51 -14.64
CA VAL A 123 -3.67 -5.05 -14.80
C VAL A 123 -4.47 -4.50 -13.63
N VAL A 124 -3.83 -3.66 -12.81
CA VAL A 124 -4.42 -2.99 -11.63
C VAL A 124 -5.13 -1.70 -12.06
N LEU A 125 -4.51 -0.92 -12.94
CA LEU A 125 -5.11 0.27 -13.55
C LEU A 125 -4.94 0.17 -15.07
N PRO A 126 -6.04 0.12 -15.86
CA PRO A 126 -5.95 0.10 -17.30
C PRO A 126 -5.36 1.41 -17.84
N SER A 127 -4.69 1.29 -18.99
CA SER A 127 -4.10 2.43 -19.71
C SER A 127 -5.14 3.51 -19.97
N GLN A 128 -4.93 4.69 -19.39
CA GLN A 128 -5.83 5.82 -19.52
C GLN A 128 -5.07 7.14 -19.65
N LYS A 129 -5.68 8.10 -20.34
CA LYS A 129 -5.13 9.45 -20.52
C LYS A 129 -5.41 10.27 -19.26
N VAL A 130 -4.36 10.69 -18.57
CA VAL A 130 -4.44 11.46 -17.31
C VAL A 130 -3.89 12.86 -17.53
N LEU A 131 -4.55 13.86 -16.94
CA LEU A 131 -4.11 15.25 -16.98
C LEU A 131 -3.01 15.48 -15.92
N PHE A 132 -2.00 16.27 -16.21
CA PHE A 132 -1.02 16.72 -15.22
C PHE A 132 -0.82 18.23 -15.28
N TYR A 133 -0.34 18.82 -14.18
CA TYR A 133 -0.04 20.25 -14.08
C TYR A 133 1.47 20.51 -14.14
N GLN A 134 1.88 21.68 -14.63
CA GLN A 134 3.31 22.04 -14.65
C GLN A 134 3.89 22.03 -13.21
N GLY A 135 4.97 21.28 -13.02
CA GLY A 135 5.62 21.10 -11.72
C GLY A 135 5.12 19.91 -10.90
N GLU A 136 4.19 19.10 -11.41
CA GLU A 136 3.92 17.76 -10.84
C GLU A 136 5.02 16.77 -11.23
N SER A 137 5.40 15.92 -10.28
CA SER A 137 6.24 14.74 -10.55
C SER A 137 5.38 13.56 -11.05
N VAL A 138 6.01 12.55 -11.64
CA VAL A 138 5.32 11.27 -11.98
C VAL A 138 4.68 10.66 -10.73
N PHE A 139 5.36 10.79 -9.58
CA PHE A 139 4.84 10.36 -8.28
C PHE A 139 3.58 11.12 -7.85
N ASP A 140 3.51 12.45 -8.04
CA ASP A 140 2.29 13.23 -7.75
C ASP A 140 1.09 12.74 -8.57
N VAL A 141 1.30 12.49 -9.86
CA VAL A 141 0.27 11.97 -10.77
C VAL A 141 -0.16 10.56 -10.33
N LEU A 142 0.80 9.66 -10.09
CA LEU A 142 0.53 8.29 -9.63
C LEU A 142 -0.25 8.27 -8.30
N LEU A 143 0.16 9.07 -7.32
CA LEU A 143 -0.49 9.19 -6.01
C LEU A 143 -1.92 9.76 -6.12
N ARG A 144 -2.16 10.67 -7.06
CA ARG A 144 -3.49 11.24 -7.29
C ARG A 144 -4.41 10.23 -7.98
N GLU A 145 -3.95 9.57 -9.04
CA GLU A 145 -4.79 8.65 -9.81
C GLU A 145 -5.04 7.34 -9.05
N THR A 146 -4.10 6.81 -8.25
CA THR A 146 -4.36 5.65 -7.36
C THR A 146 -5.46 5.96 -6.35
N LYS A 147 -5.34 7.08 -5.62
CA LYS A 147 -6.38 7.57 -4.68
C LYS A 147 -7.74 7.75 -5.34
N LYS A 148 -7.78 8.38 -6.53
CA LYS A 148 -9.02 8.61 -7.30
C LYS A 148 -9.70 7.31 -7.73
N ASN A 149 -8.94 6.26 -8.01
CA ASN A 149 -9.46 4.94 -8.39
C ASN A 149 -9.66 3.99 -7.19
N GLY A 150 -9.48 4.45 -5.95
CA GLY A 150 -9.62 3.62 -4.75
C GLY A 150 -8.53 2.54 -4.60
N ILE A 151 -7.40 2.70 -5.30
CA ILE A 151 -6.26 1.78 -5.26
C ILE A 151 -5.37 2.15 -4.08
N GLN A 152 -5.18 1.23 -3.13
CA GLN A 152 -4.19 1.38 -2.06
C GLN A 152 -2.78 1.49 -2.67
N MET A 153 -1.96 2.38 -2.10
CA MET A 153 -0.56 2.54 -2.47
C MET A 153 0.23 2.98 -1.24
N GLU A 154 1.36 2.33 -0.99
CA GLU A 154 2.31 2.64 0.08
C GLU A 154 3.67 3.00 -0.51
N TYR A 155 4.33 3.97 0.13
CA TYR A 155 5.54 4.58 -0.39
C TYR A 155 6.39 5.22 0.70
N LYS A 156 7.70 5.23 0.46
CA LYS A 156 8.71 5.88 1.30
C LYS A 156 9.32 7.08 0.58
N ALA A 157 8.93 8.26 1.01
CA ALA A 157 9.56 9.50 0.56
C ALA A 157 10.93 9.69 1.22
N THR A 158 11.94 10.06 0.43
CA THR A 158 13.26 10.45 0.95
C THR A 158 13.57 11.90 0.54
N PRO A 159 13.14 12.90 1.34
CA PRO A 159 13.17 14.31 0.94
C PRO A 159 14.55 14.83 0.51
N ALA A 160 15.61 14.35 1.17
CA ALA A 160 17.00 14.70 0.86
C ALA A 160 17.40 14.43 -0.61
N TYR A 161 16.79 13.42 -1.24
CA TYR A 161 17.06 13.04 -2.63
C TYR A 161 15.92 13.38 -3.60
N ARG A 162 14.84 14.01 -3.11
CA ARG A 162 13.58 14.25 -3.85
C ARG A 162 13.00 12.97 -4.49
N SER A 163 13.31 11.80 -3.95
CA SER A 163 12.86 10.50 -4.45
C SER A 163 11.72 9.94 -3.60
N CYS A 164 10.87 9.13 -4.23
CA CYS A 164 9.85 8.32 -3.56
C CYS A 164 10.02 6.88 -4.05
N TYR A 165 10.15 5.94 -3.13
CA TYR A 165 10.15 4.52 -3.43
C TYR A 165 8.74 3.97 -3.19
N ILE A 166 8.22 3.14 -4.09
CA ILE A 166 6.88 2.53 -3.95
C ILE A 166 7.04 1.15 -3.31
N GLU A 167 6.55 1.03 -2.08
CA GLU A 167 6.64 -0.19 -1.28
C GLU A 167 5.51 -1.17 -1.65
N GLY A 168 4.35 -0.66 -2.09
CA GLY A 168 3.26 -1.50 -2.59
C GLY A 168 2.17 -0.76 -3.34
N ILE A 169 1.46 -1.46 -4.23
CA ILE A 169 0.25 -0.99 -4.91
C ILE A 169 -0.78 -2.13 -4.90
N HIS A 170 -2.03 -1.81 -4.62
CA HIS A 170 -3.16 -2.75 -4.62
C HIS A 170 -2.93 -3.96 -3.71
N ASN A 171 -2.35 -3.72 -2.52
CA ASN A 171 -1.99 -4.71 -1.52
C ASN A 171 -0.95 -5.77 -1.98
N LEU A 172 -0.27 -5.52 -3.10
CA LEU A 172 0.89 -6.26 -3.60
C LEU A 172 2.15 -5.40 -3.38
N TYR A 173 3.10 -5.94 -2.63
CA TYR A 173 4.25 -5.22 -2.09
C TYR A 173 5.55 -5.67 -2.75
N GLU A 174 6.61 -4.91 -2.51
CA GLU A 174 7.96 -5.43 -2.64
C GLU A 174 8.13 -6.76 -1.89
N PHE A 175 9.00 -7.61 -2.45
CA PHE A 175 9.32 -8.95 -1.94
C PHE A 175 8.19 -9.99 -1.89
N ASP A 176 6.94 -9.67 -2.26
CA ASP A 176 5.83 -10.64 -2.32
C ASP A 176 6.05 -11.77 -3.35
N CYS A 177 6.91 -11.55 -4.34
CA CYS A 177 7.39 -12.57 -5.27
C CYS A 177 8.91 -12.81 -5.11
N GLY A 178 9.44 -12.61 -3.89
CA GLY A 178 10.84 -12.80 -3.50
C GLY A 178 11.72 -11.56 -3.61
N SER A 179 12.95 -11.65 -3.11
CA SER A 179 13.86 -10.50 -2.84
C SER A 179 14.20 -9.54 -4.00
N LEU A 180 13.86 -9.89 -5.25
CA LEU A 180 14.05 -9.06 -6.43
C LEU A 180 12.74 -8.54 -7.04
N SER A 181 11.58 -8.77 -6.39
CA SER A 181 10.29 -8.21 -6.82
C SER A 181 10.04 -6.86 -6.15
N GLY A 182 9.63 -5.87 -6.94
CA GLY A 182 9.27 -4.52 -6.50
C GLY A 182 8.60 -3.76 -7.64
N TRP A 183 8.28 -2.49 -7.40
CA TRP A 183 7.60 -1.61 -8.37
C TRP A 183 8.61 -0.72 -9.11
N MET A 184 8.34 -0.45 -10.39
CA MET A 184 9.19 0.37 -11.28
C MET A 184 8.31 1.33 -12.10
N TYR A 185 8.77 2.56 -12.28
CA TYR A 185 8.12 3.62 -13.06
C TYR A 185 9.12 4.69 -13.51
#